data_AF-A0A7W0MQ76-F1
#
_entry.id   AF-A0A7W0MQ76-F1
#
_cell.length_a   1.000
_cell.length_b   1.000
_cell.length_c   1.000
_cell.angle_alpha   90.00
_cell.angle_beta   90.00
_cell.angle_gamma   90.00
#
_symmetry.space_group_name_H-M   'P 1'
#
loop_
_entity.id
_entity.type
_entity.pdbx_description
1 polymer ?
#
loop_
_entity_poly.entity_id
_entity_poly.type
_entity_poly.pdbx_seq_one_letter_code
_entity_poly.pdbx_strand_id
1 'polypeptide(L)'
;MFYATGVAHDGGDLVVLWHEAADPGLDHKALALGYRRMAEAPDPLDPAVCTAELRLGLNRQLHLHWSSRWRREGRGEKASLAAVDWAALSAGEQEEIRGMARHLATWHGSHVRRGAPHKNVLDTLLEQLALIYAQHSGLKEGHHDLPYAPASRFLQFASLALAPFFAASEVSAVALARRLHRARTAAVRRPLSGNPTTPSRDGKGGVQRHR
;
A
#
# COMPACT_ATOMS: atom_id res chain seq x y z
N MET A 1 36.99 -9.01 -2.34
CA MET A 1 37.03 -7.89 -1.38
C MET A 1 36.77 -6.61 -2.18
N PHE A 2 35.51 -6.18 -2.23
CA PHE A 2 35.11 -4.90 -2.81
C PHE A 2 34.51 -4.07 -1.67
N TYR A 3 35.19 -2.98 -1.34
CA TYR A 3 34.75 -2.02 -0.34
C TYR A 3 33.64 -1.17 -0.97
N ALA A 4 32.39 -1.39 -0.56
CA ALA A 4 31.30 -0.46 -0.79
C ALA A 4 31.27 0.56 0.36
N THR A 5 32.20 1.50 0.36
CA THR A 5 32.11 2.74 1.16
C THR A 5 31.36 3.79 0.36
N GLY A 6 30.04 3.58 0.21
CA GLY A 6 29.10 4.65 -0.09
C GLY A 6 28.60 5.22 1.23
N VAL A 7 29.41 6.12 1.80
CA VAL A 7 29.17 6.80 3.07
C VAL A 7 27.76 7.39 3.07
N ALA A 8 26.97 6.97 4.06
CA ALA A 8 25.72 7.61 4.42
C ALA A 8 26.00 9.09 4.74
N HIS A 9 25.54 9.97 3.88
CA HIS A 9 25.36 11.37 4.23
C HIS A 9 23.86 11.66 4.33
N ASP A 10 23.50 12.10 5.52
CA ASP A 10 22.22 12.58 6.01
C ASP A 10 21.08 11.57 6.13
N GLY A 11 21.28 10.62 7.05
CA GLY A 11 20.22 9.87 7.73
C GLY A 11 19.33 10.74 8.65
N GLY A 12 19.13 12.03 8.35
CA GLY A 12 18.28 12.93 9.12
C GLY A 12 16.81 12.81 8.71
N ASP A 13 16.50 13.09 7.44
CA ASP A 13 15.11 13.25 7.01
C ASP A 13 14.33 11.94 6.90
N LEU A 14 15.01 10.85 6.54
CA LEU A 14 14.42 9.50 6.50
C LEU A 14 14.15 8.97 7.91
N VAL A 15 15.06 9.23 8.86
CA VAL A 15 14.88 8.85 10.28
C VAL A 15 13.74 9.64 10.92
N VAL A 16 13.55 10.92 10.56
CA VAL A 16 12.42 11.70 11.06
C VAL A 16 11.08 11.21 10.47
N LEU A 17 11.05 10.76 9.21
CA LEU A 17 9.87 10.08 8.64
C LEU A 17 9.50 8.79 9.40
N TRP A 18 10.51 8.03 9.84
CA TRP A 18 10.31 6.85 10.69
C TRP A 18 9.82 7.23 12.10
N HIS A 19 10.28 8.34 12.67
CA HIS A 19 9.81 8.84 13.96
C HIS A 19 8.38 9.40 13.90
N GLU A 20 8.01 10.12 12.85
CA GLU A 20 6.63 10.61 12.62
C GLU A 20 5.64 9.46 12.37
N ALA A 21 6.09 8.36 11.75
CA ALA A 21 5.28 7.14 11.61
C ALA A 21 5.12 6.36 12.94
N ALA A 22 6.01 6.60 13.90
CA ALA A 22 6.01 5.96 15.22
C ALA A 22 5.30 6.80 16.29
N ASP A 23 4.90 8.04 15.98
CA ASP A 23 4.18 8.89 16.91
C ASP A 23 2.69 8.46 16.98
N PRO A 24 2.25 7.86 18.11
CA PRO A 24 0.88 7.39 18.27
C PRO A 24 -0.15 8.52 18.31
N GLY A 25 0.26 9.79 18.37
CA GLY A 25 -0.60 10.96 18.38
C GLY A 25 -0.98 11.51 16.99
N LEU A 26 -0.32 11.09 15.91
CA LEU A 26 -0.61 11.58 14.56
C LEU A 26 -1.85 10.93 13.95
N ASP A 27 -2.88 11.71 13.64
CA ASP A 27 -4.03 11.26 12.86
C ASP A 27 -3.66 11.14 11.36
N HIS A 28 -3.03 10.02 11.01
CA HIS A 28 -2.68 9.70 9.63
C HIS A 28 -3.90 9.70 8.68
N LYS A 29 -5.12 9.49 9.18
CA LYS A 29 -6.33 9.51 8.34
C LYS A 29 -6.68 10.94 7.96
N ALA A 30 -6.67 11.86 8.92
CA ALA A 30 -6.85 13.28 8.65
C ALA A 30 -5.80 13.81 7.67
N LEU A 31 -4.52 13.45 7.88
CA LEU A 31 -3.43 13.86 7.00
C LEU A 31 -3.56 13.29 5.59
N ALA A 32 -3.87 12.00 5.45
CA ALA A 32 -4.07 11.39 4.13
C ALA A 32 -5.20 12.06 3.33
N LEU A 33 -6.30 12.41 4.01
CA LEU A 33 -7.40 13.15 3.41
C LEU A 33 -7.02 14.59 3.07
N GLY A 34 -6.28 15.26 3.96
CA GLY A 34 -5.77 16.61 3.75
C GLY A 34 -4.88 16.70 2.51
N TYR A 35 -3.87 15.82 2.41
CA TYR A 35 -2.98 15.78 1.25
C TYR A 35 -3.70 15.38 -0.04
N ARG A 36 -4.73 14.54 0.01
CA ARG A 36 -5.56 14.23 -1.17
C ARG A 36 -6.30 15.47 -1.66
N ARG A 37 -6.98 16.18 -0.75
CA ARG A 37 -7.67 17.44 -1.08
C ARG A 37 -6.71 18.48 -1.63
N MET A 38 -5.53 18.59 -1.04
CA MET A 38 -4.47 19.47 -1.51
C MET A 38 -4.03 19.15 -2.94
N ALA A 39 -3.82 17.87 -3.27
CA ALA A 39 -3.44 17.47 -4.62
C ALA A 39 -4.51 17.79 -5.69
N GLU A 40 -5.79 17.78 -5.30
CA GLU A 40 -6.94 18.02 -6.17
C GLU A 40 -7.33 19.51 -6.25
N ALA A 41 -6.75 20.36 -5.41
CA ALA A 41 -7.09 21.78 -5.34
C ALA A 41 -6.58 22.56 -6.58
N PRO A 42 -7.30 23.62 -7.00
CA PRO A 42 -6.80 24.56 -8.01
C PRO A 42 -5.47 25.19 -7.61
N ASP A 43 -5.36 25.60 -6.34
CA ASP A 43 -4.13 26.05 -5.69
C ASP A 43 -3.88 25.19 -4.43
N PRO A 44 -2.95 24.22 -4.50
CA PRO A 44 -2.53 23.39 -3.37
C PRO A 44 -1.81 24.15 -2.25
N LEU A 45 -1.31 25.36 -2.51
CA LEU A 45 -0.52 26.16 -1.58
C LEU A 45 -1.34 27.25 -0.87
N ASP A 46 -2.60 27.45 -1.26
CA ASP A 46 -3.56 28.31 -0.58
C ASP A 46 -3.60 27.97 0.92
N PRO A 47 -3.43 28.94 1.84
CA PRO A 47 -3.51 28.71 3.29
C PRO A 47 -4.78 28.01 3.78
N ALA A 48 -5.91 28.12 3.05
CA ALA A 48 -7.15 27.42 3.36
C ALA A 48 -7.07 25.90 3.09
N VAL A 49 -6.17 25.48 2.19
CA VAL A 49 -5.94 24.09 1.79
C VAL A 49 -4.67 23.54 2.47
N CYS A 50 -3.59 24.32 2.45
CA CYS A 50 -2.27 24.04 3.00
C CYS A 50 -2.19 24.48 4.46
N THR A 51 -2.87 23.73 5.33
CA THR A 51 -2.77 23.92 6.78
C THR A 51 -1.32 23.77 7.25
N ALA A 52 -0.99 24.35 8.41
CA ALA A 52 0.37 24.32 8.96
C ALA A 52 0.94 22.89 9.05
N GLU A 53 0.10 21.91 9.42
CA GLU A 53 0.47 20.50 9.53
C GLU A 53 0.82 19.89 8.17
N LEU A 54 0.00 20.12 7.13
CA LEU A 54 0.27 19.61 5.78
C LEU A 54 1.47 20.31 5.16
N ARG A 55 1.65 21.59 5.46
CA ARG A 55 2.77 22.40 4.98
C ARG A 55 4.10 21.80 5.41
N LEU A 56 4.23 21.31 6.65
CA LEU A 56 5.48 20.73 7.15
C LEU A 56 5.94 19.52 6.33
N GLY A 57 5.04 18.56 6.11
CA GLY A 57 5.37 17.34 5.36
C GLY A 57 5.63 17.64 3.88
N LEU A 58 4.84 18.52 3.26
CA LEU A 58 5.07 18.94 1.88
C LEU A 58 6.39 19.71 1.74
N ASN A 59 6.74 20.56 2.70
CA ASN A 59 7.99 21.33 2.67
C ASN A 59 9.21 20.41 2.73
N ARG A 60 9.14 19.33 3.51
CA ARG A 60 10.20 18.31 3.54
C ARG A 60 10.32 17.59 2.19
N GLN A 61 9.21 17.16 1.59
CA GLN A 61 9.25 16.54 0.25
C GLN A 61 9.84 17.49 -0.79
N LEU A 62 9.43 18.75 -0.77
CA LEU A 62 9.99 19.76 -1.66
C LEU A 62 11.49 19.93 -1.43
N HIS A 63 11.96 19.94 -0.19
CA HIS A 63 13.38 19.99 0.11
C HIS A 63 14.14 18.80 -0.50
N LEU A 64 13.65 17.58 -0.29
CA LEU A 64 14.28 16.37 -0.81
C LEU A 64 14.34 16.36 -2.34
N HIS A 65 13.26 16.76 -3.01
CA HIS A 65 13.16 16.70 -4.45
C HIS A 65 13.84 17.88 -5.16
N TRP A 66 13.80 19.08 -4.59
CA TRP A 66 14.25 20.30 -5.26
C TRP A 66 15.59 20.84 -4.77
N SER A 67 16.14 20.39 -3.64
CA SER A 67 17.42 20.90 -3.10
C SER A 67 18.58 20.84 -4.10
N SER A 68 18.69 19.75 -4.87
CA SER A 68 19.72 19.60 -5.90
C SER A 68 19.44 20.43 -7.16
N ARG A 69 18.17 20.69 -7.47
CA ARG A 69 17.77 21.58 -8.57
C ARG A 69 18.05 23.03 -8.22
N TRP A 70 17.59 23.49 -7.06
CA TRP A 70 17.79 24.86 -6.57
C TRP A 70 19.26 25.24 -6.42
N ARG A 71 20.11 24.31 -5.92
CA ARG A 71 21.55 24.52 -5.86
C ARG A 71 22.17 24.74 -7.25
N ARG A 72 21.74 23.98 -8.27
CA ARG A 72 22.22 24.14 -9.66
C ARG A 72 21.73 25.44 -10.29
N GLU A 73 20.55 25.89 -9.93
CA GLU A 73 19.99 27.18 -10.33
C GLU A 73 20.63 28.37 -9.60
N GLY A 74 21.55 28.13 -8.65
CA GLY A 74 22.22 29.19 -7.90
C GLY A 74 21.31 29.89 -6.89
N ARG A 75 20.17 29.29 -6.52
CA ARG A 75 19.31 29.84 -5.46
C ARG A 75 20.04 29.69 -4.13
N GLY A 76 20.36 30.80 -3.48
CA GLY A 76 21.12 30.84 -2.22
C GLY A 76 20.35 30.34 -0.99
N GLU A 77 19.07 30.02 -1.15
CA GLU A 77 18.18 29.59 -0.08
C GLU A 77 17.80 28.11 -0.22
N LYS A 78 17.42 27.48 0.90
CA LYS A 78 16.95 26.09 0.90
C LYS A 78 15.56 26.01 0.26
N ALA A 79 15.37 24.97 -0.55
CA ALA A 79 14.08 24.51 -1.07
C ALA A 79 13.00 24.56 0.01
N SER A 80 12.08 25.53 -0.12
CA SER A 80 11.01 25.81 0.82
C SER A 80 9.76 26.36 0.14
N LEU A 81 8.58 25.92 0.57
CA LEU A 81 7.27 26.43 0.15
C LEU A 81 7.06 27.91 0.48
N ALA A 82 7.83 28.49 1.40
CA ALA A 82 7.79 29.93 1.66
C ALA A 82 8.42 30.77 0.53
N ALA A 83 9.34 30.18 -0.23
CA ALA A 83 10.03 30.81 -1.35
C ALA A 83 9.40 30.41 -2.71
N VAL A 84 8.19 29.85 -2.69
CA VAL A 84 7.46 29.39 -3.87
C VAL A 84 6.13 30.12 -3.96
N ASP A 85 5.88 30.75 -5.10
CA ASP A 85 4.58 31.33 -5.47
C ASP A 85 3.93 30.41 -6.51
N TRP A 86 2.73 29.90 -6.21
CA TRP A 86 2.01 28.95 -7.06
C TRP A 86 1.76 29.49 -8.47
N ALA A 87 1.44 30.79 -8.58
CA ALA A 87 1.17 31.43 -9.86
C ALA A 87 2.44 31.59 -10.73
N ALA A 88 3.61 31.63 -10.10
CA ALA A 88 4.90 31.76 -10.77
C ALA A 88 5.52 30.41 -11.16
N LEU A 89 4.96 29.30 -10.69
CA LEU A 89 5.45 27.96 -11.04
C LEU A 89 5.09 27.58 -12.47
N SER A 90 6.02 26.88 -13.13
CA SER A 90 5.71 26.22 -14.39
C SER A 90 4.69 25.08 -14.20
N ALA A 91 3.98 24.70 -15.26
CA ALA A 91 3.03 23.60 -15.21
C ALA A 91 3.67 22.28 -14.73
N GLY A 92 4.95 22.04 -15.06
CA GLY A 92 5.70 20.89 -14.58
C GLY A 92 5.95 20.96 -13.07
N GLU A 93 6.36 22.11 -12.54
CA GLU A 93 6.57 22.30 -11.11
C GLU A 93 5.28 22.23 -10.30
N GLN A 94 4.18 22.75 -10.84
CA GLN A 94 2.84 22.61 -10.26
C GLN A 94 2.46 21.13 -10.15
N GLU A 95 2.71 20.34 -11.20
CA GLU A 95 2.43 18.91 -11.20
C GLU A 95 3.36 18.13 -10.25
N GLU A 96 4.62 18.53 -10.11
CA GLU A 96 5.54 17.97 -9.12
C GLU A 96 5.03 18.17 -7.69
N ILE A 97 4.56 19.37 -7.34
CA ILE A 97 3.98 19.64 -6.01
C ILE A 97 2.73 18.79 -5.78
N ARG A 98 1.83 18.69 -6.77
CA ARG A 98 0.67 17.77 -6.69
C ARG A 98 1.11 16.31 -6.58
N GLY A 99 2.19 15.93 -7.24
CA GLY A 99 2.84 14.63 -7.13
C GLY A 99 3.30 14.34 -5.69
N MET A 100 3.99 15.30 -5.07
CA MET A 100 4.43 15.20 -3.67
C MET A 100 3.24 15.08 -2.71
N ALA A 101 2.19 15.87 -2.91
CA ALA A 101 0.96 15.76 -2.12
C ALA A 101 0.28 14.38 -2.28
N ARG A 102 0.17 13.85 -3.51
CA ARG A 102 -0.34 12.48 -3.75
C ARG A 102 0.53 11.41 -3.09
N HIS A 103 1.85 11.58 -3.13
CA HIS A 103 2.78 10.67 -2.48
C HIS A 103 2.55 10.67 -0.96
N LEU A 104 2.48 11.84 -0.32
CA LEU A 104 2.19 11.98 1.10
C LEU A 104 0.81 11.43 1.47
N ALA A 105 -0.22 11.66 0.65
CA ALA A 105 -1.54 11.09 0.84
C ALA A 105 -1.50 9.55 0.82
N THR A 106 -0.70 8.97 -0.08
CA THR A 106 -0.52 7.52 -0.19
C THR A 106 0.26 6.97 1.01
N TRP A 107 1.34 7.64 1.40
CA TRP A 107 2.16 7.28 2.55
C TRP A 107 1.38 7.32 3.85
N HIS A 108 0.70 8.42 4.18
CA HIS A 108 -0.17 8.47 5.36
C HIS A 108 -1.31 7.46 5.25
N GLY A 109 -1.89 7.29 4.06
CA GLY A 109 -2.93 6.29 3.80
C GLY A 109 -2.49 4.84 4.01
N SER A 110 -1.19 4.52 3.93
CA SER A 110 -0.67 3.18 4.28
C SER A 110 -0.53 2.97 5.79
N HIS A 111 -0.39 4.05 6.57
CA HIS A 111 -0.32 4.02 8.03
C HIS A 111 -1.69 4.05 8.69
N VAL A 112 -2.70 4.61 8.00
CA VAL A 112 -4.09 4.35 8.35
C VAL A 112 -4.29 2.85 8.24
N ARG A 113 -4.41 2.18 9.40
CA ARG A 113 -4.98 0.84 9.44
C ARG A 113 -6.28 0.93 8.68
N ARG A 114 -6.31 0.42 7.44
CA ARG A 114 -7.55 0.04 6.76
C ARG A 114 -8.25 -0.77 7.84
N GLY A 115 -9.36 -0.24 8.38
CA GLY A 115 -10.06 -0.87 9.50
C GLY A 115 -10.04 -2.36 9.25
N ALA A 116 -9.57 -3.11 10.26
CA ALA A 116 -9.05 -4.48 10.13
C ALA A 116 -9.72 -5.16 8.94
N PRO A 117 -8.99 -5.74 7.95
CA PRO A 117 -9.65 -6.43 6.85
C PRO A 117 -10.68 -7.30 7.51
N HIS A 118 -11.96 -6.96 7.36
CA HIS A 118 -12.99 -7.76 7.96
C HIS A 118 -12.81 -9.03 7.17
N LYS A 119 -12.16 -10.03 7.76
CA LYS A 119 -12.48 -11.41 7.52
C LYS A 119 -13.95 -11.44 7.90
N ASN A 120 -14.79 -11.04 6.95
CA ASN A 120 -16.21 -11.03 7.13
C ASN A 120 -16.49 -12.48 7.48
N VAL A 121 -17.21 -12.75 8.57
CA VAL A 121 -17.51 -14.13 8.97
C VAL A 121 -18.02 -14.89 7.74
N LEU A 122 -18.79 -14.21 6.91
CA LEU A 122 -19.22 -14.65 5.60
C LEU A 122 -18.11 -15.01 4.60
N ASP A 123 -17.04 -14.21 4.47
CA ASP A 123 -15.92 -14.51 3.56
C ASP A 123 -15.11 -15.71 4.05
N THR A 124 -14.94 -15.84 5.38
CA THR A 124 -14.27 -17.00 5.99
C THR A 124 -15.10 -18.27 5.81
N LEU A 125 -16.41 -18.18 6.04
CA LEU A 125 -17.34 -19.28 5.80
C LEU A 125 -17.39 -19.66 4.32
N LEU A 126 -17.34 -18.69 3.41
CA LEU A 126 -17.31 -18.95 1.97
C LEU A 126 -16.04 -19.70 1.55
N GLU A 127 -14.88 -19.37 2.11
CA GLU A 127 -13.62 -20.11 1.89
C GLU A 127 -13.70 -21.55 2.45
N GLN A 128 -14.25 -21.73 3.66
CA GLN A 128 -14.41 -23.06 4.25
C GLN A 128 -15.41 -23.92 3.46
N LEU A 129 -16.52 -23.33 3.00
CA LEU A 129 -17.48 -24.00 2.14
C LEU A 129 -16.86 -24.38 0.78
N ALA A 130 -15.97 -23.55 0.23
CA ALA A 130 -15.22 -23.89 -0.98
C ALA A 130 -14.34 -25.12 -0.77
N LEU A 131 -13.67 -25.22 0.37
CA LEU A 131 -12.84 -26.37 0.73
C LEU A 131 -13.69 -27.65 0.86
N ILE A 132 -14.78 -27.58 1.63
CA ILE A 132 -15.71 -28.71 1.83
C ILE A 132 -16.31 -29.15 0.48
N TYR A 133 -16.76 -28.20 -0.33
CA TYR A 133 -17.32 -28.49 -1.65
C TYR A 133 -16.29 -29.15 -2.58
N ALA A 134 -15.04 -28.67 -2.60
CA ALA A 134 -13.97 -29.28 -3.40
C ALA A 134 -13.65 -30.71 -2.96
N GLN A 135 -13.60 -30.98 -1.65
CA GLN A 135 -13.38 -32.31 -1.09
C GLN A 135 -14.48 -33.32 -1.49
N HIS A 136 -15.73 -32.88 -1.57
CA HIS A 136 -16.87 -33.76 -1.85
C HIS A 136 -17.30 -33.83 -3.32
N SER A 137 -16.94 -32.85 -4.15
CA SER A 137 -17.35 -32.80 -5.57
C SER A 137 -16.45 -33.58 -6.52
N GLY A 138 -15.31 -34.10 -6.04
CA GLY A 138 -14.36 -34.85 -6.87
C GLY A 138 -13.67 -34.01 -7.96
N LEU A 139 -13.78 -32.67 -7.87
CA LEU A 139 -13.09 -31.75 -8.76
C LEU A 139 -11.59 -31.85 -8.51
N LYS A 140 -10.80 -32.10 -9.56
CA LYS A 140 -9.32 -32.12 -9.49
C LYS A 140 -8.72 -30.72 -9.29
N GLU A 141 -9.52 -29.70 -9.56
CA GLU A 141 -9.19 -28.28 -9.44
C GLU A 141 -9.19 -27.89 -7.96
N GLY A 142 -8.20 -27.10 -7.52
CA GLY A 142 -8.11 -26.69 -6.11
C GLY A 142 -9.31 -25.84 -5.70
N HIS A 143 -9.58 -25.69 -4.40
CA HIS A 143 -10.64 -24.80 -3.90
C HIS A 143 -10.49 -23.33 -4.38
N HIS A 144 -9.28 -22.95 -4.80
CA HIS A 144 -8.96 -21.66 -5.43
C HIS A 144 -9.42 -21.52 -6.89
N ASP A 145 -9.89 -22.60 -7.53
CA ASP A 145 -10.24 -22.65 -8.96
C ASP A 145 -11.75 -22.80 -9.18
N LEU A 146 -12.56 -22.90 -8.12
CA LEU A 146 -14.02 -23.07 -8.25
C LEU A 146 -14.66 -21.95 -9.10
N PRO A 147 -15.65 -22.30 -9.96
CA PRO A 147 -16.34 -21.34 -10.81
C PRO A 147 -17.14 -20.33 -9.99
N TYR A 148 -16.93 -19.05 -10.29
CA TYR A 148 -17.51 -17.89 -9.59
C TYR A 148 -18.66 -17.22 -10.34
N ALA A 149 -19.14 -17.83 -11.44
CA ALA A 149 -20.36 -17.38 -12.11
C ALA A 149 -21.55 -17.59 -11.16
N PRO A 150 -22.51 -16.65 -11.05
CA PRO A 150 -23.67 -16.81 -10.15
C PRO A 150 -24.48 -18.09 -10.36
N ALA A 151 -24.44 -18.65 -11.58
CA ALA A 151 -25.06 -19.93 -11.92
C ALA A 151 -24.24 -21.16 -11.50
N SER A 152 -23.08 -21.00 -10.85
CA SER A 152 -22.24 -22.13 -10.47
C SER A 152 -22.87 -22.94 -9.35
N ARG A 153 -22.71 -24.27 -9.45
CA ARG A 153 -23.22 -25.21 -8.43
C ARG A 153 -22.66 -24.90 -7.04
N PHE A 154 -21.40 -24.47 -6.97
CA PHE A 154 -20.77 -24.03 -5.72
C PHE A 154 -21.48 -22.82 -5.11
N LEU A 155 -21.77 -21.77 -5.88
CA LEU A 155 -22.41 -20.57 -5.35
C LEU A 155 -23.89 -20.79 -5.00
N GLN A 156 -24.59 -21.67 -5.73
CA GLN A 156 -25.93 -22.11 -5.36
C GLN A 156 -25.90 -22.89 -4.03
N PHE A 157 -24.95 -23.81 -3.87
CA PHE A 157 -24.72 -24.54 -2.62
C PHE A 157 -24.41 -23.59 -1.46
N ALA A 158 -23.47 -22.66 -1.65
CA ALA A 158 -23.09 -21.70 -0.61
C ALA A 158 -24.25 -20.77 -0.23
N SER A 159 -25.05 -20.34 -1.20
CA SER A 159 -26.24 -19.52 -0.96
C SER A 159 -27.26 -20.26 -0.08
N LEU A 160 -27.53 -21.54 -0.36
CA LEU A 160 -28.43 -22.37 0.43
C LEU A 160 -27.88 -22.67 1.84
N ALA A 161 -26.58 -22.97 1.95
CA ALA A 161 -25.94 -23.28 3.23
C ALA A 161 -25.88 -22.08 4.18
N LEU A 162 -25.77 -20.86 3.64
CA LEU A 162 -25.63 -19.63 4.42
C LEU A 162 -26.96 -18.90 4.64
N ALA A 163 -28.00 -19.21 3.87
CA ALA A 163 -29.33 -18.61 4.00
C ALA A 163 -29.93 -18.62 5.43
N PRO A 164 -29.75 -19.66 6.26
CA PRO A 164 -30.28 -19.66 7.63
C PRO A 164 -29.60 -18.67 8.57
N PHE A 165 -28.40 -18.20 8.23
CA PHE A 165 -27.52 -17.45 9.15
C PHE A 165 -27.33 -15.99 8.77
N PHE A 166 -27.72 -15.60 7.56
CA PHE A 166 -27.47 -14.27 6.99
C PHE A 166 -28.67 -13.75 6.21
N ALA A 167 -28.74 -12.44 6.02
CA ALA A 167 -29.78 -11.82 5.20
C ALA A 167 -29.68 -12.28 3.74
N ALA A 168 -30.82 -12.59 3.11
CA ALA A 168 -30.88 -13.07 1.72
C ALA A 168 -30.20 -12.12 0.70
N SER A 169 -30.19 -10.82 0.98
CA SER A 169 -29.49 -9.81 0.18
C SER A 169 -27.96 -10.00 0.16
N GLU A 170 -27.38 -10.54 1.24
CA GLU A 170 -25.94 -10.73 1.40
C GLU A 170 -25.45 -12.08 0.90
N VAL A 171 -26.30 -13.10 0.93
CA VAL A 171 -25.98 -14.49 0.55
C VAL A 171 -26.65 -14.96 -0.73
N SER A 172 -27.23 -14.05 -1.51
CA SER A 172 -27.63 -14.36 -2.88
C SER A 172 -26.43 -14.82 -3.70
N ALA A 173 -26.65 -15.74 -4.66
CA ALA A 173 -25.56 -16.25 -5.51
C ALA A 173 -24.80 -15.12 -6.24
N VAL A 174 -25.50 -14.02 -6.58
CA VAL A 174 -24.90 -12.82 -7.19
C VAL A 174 -24.01 -12.07 -6.19
N ALA A 175 -24.45 -11.91 -4.93
CA ALA A 175 -23.67 -11.25 -3.90
C ALA A 175 -22.40 -12.06 -3.54
N LEU A 176 -22.53 -13.38 -3.41
CA LEU A 176 -21.41 -14.29 -3.14
C LEU A 176 -20.41 -14.31 -4.32
N ALA A 177 -20.90 -14.34 -5.57
CA ALA A 177 -20.04 -14.24 -6.77
C ALA A 177 -19.17 -12.97 -6.75
N ARG A 178 -19.78 -11.81 -6.48
CA ARG A 178 -19.07 -10.52 -6.41
C ARG A 178 -18.03 -10.51 -5.28
N ARG A 179 -18.35 -11.09 -4.12
CA ARG A 179 -17.42 -11.23 -3.00
C ARG A 179 -16.21 -12.09 -3.38
N LEU A 180 -16.44 -13.27 -3.94
CA LEU A 180 -15.38 -14.18 -4.35
C LEU A 180 -14.48 -13.57 -5.45
N HIS A 181 -15.07 -12.85 -6.41
CA HIS A 181 -14.33 -12.13 -7.44
C HIS A 181 -13.42 -11.03 -6.86
N ARG A 182 -13.91 -10.26 -5.88
CA ARG A 182 -13.10 -9.25 -5.18
C ARG A 182 -11.95 -9.87 -4.38
N ALA A 183 -12.20 -10.98 -3.70
CA ALA A 183 -11.17 -11.67 -2.92
C ALA A 183 -10.01 -12.16 -3.82
N ARG A 184 -10.33 -12.76 -4.98
CA ARG A 184 -9.31 -13.24 -5.93
C ARG A 184 -8.56 -12.11 -6.64
N THR A 185 -9.25 -11.06 -7.08
CA THR A 185 -8.58 -9.89 -7.70
C THR A 185 -7.66 -9.15 -6.71
N ALA A 186 -8.02 -9.14 -5.42
CA ALA A 186 -7.14 -8.63 -4.36
C ALA A 186 -5.92 -9.53 -4.12
N ALA A 187 -6.06 -10.86 -4.20
CA ALA A 187 -4.97 -11.81 -4.07
C ALA A 187 -3.97 -11.73 -5.24
N VAL A 188 -4.45 -11.55 -6.47
CA VAL A 188 -3.61 -11.41 -7.69
C VAL A 188 -2.78 -10.11 -7.67
N ARG A 189 -3.26 -9.06 -6.98
CA ARG A 189 -2.55 -7.78 -6.84
C ARG A 189 -1.48 -7.75 -5.75
N ARG A 190 -1.31 -8.82 -4.97
CA ARG A 190 -0.15 -9.00 -4.09
C ARG A 190 0.94 -9.73 -4.90
N PRO A 191 2.00 -9.05 -5.37
CA PRO A 191 3.19 -9.78 -5.77
C PRO A 191 3.71 -10.53 -4.54
N LEU A 192 3.94 -11.84 -4.70
CA LEU A 192 4.61 -12.69 -3.72
C LEU A 192 6.03 -12.15 -3.49
N SER A 193 6.21 -11.22 -2.55
CA SER A 193 7.52 -11.00 -1.96
C SER A 193 7.79 -12.16 -1.00
N GLY A 194 8.41 -13.22 -1.52
CA GLY A 194 8.74 -14.37 -0.69
C GLY A 194 9.26 -15.55 -1.49
N ASN A 195 10.44 -15.42 -2.09
CA ASN A 195 11.30 -16.59 -2.26
C ASN A 195 12.25 -16.64 -1.06
N PRO A 196 12.13 -17.63 -0.14
CA PRO A 196 13.21 -17.95 0.75
C PRO A 196 14.29 -18.67 -0.08
N THR A 197 15.38 -17.97 -0.36
CA THR A 197 16.58 -18.58 -0.94
C THR A 197 17.11 -19.61 0.05
N THR A 198 17.01 -20.88 -0.33
CA THR A 198 17.71 -22.01 0.29
C THR A 198 19.20 -21.70 0.47
N PRO A 199 19.83 -22.05 1.60
CA PRO A 199 21.27 -21.95 1.73
C PRO A 199 21.94 -23.02 0.85
N SER A 200 22.69 -22.59 -0.15
CA SER A 200 23.56 -23.46 -0.94
C SER A 200 24.72 -23.93 -0.06
N ARG A 201 24.80 -25.24 0.11
CA ARG A 201 25.76 -25.97 0.93
C ARG A 201 26.89 -26.41 0.01
N ASP A 202 27.99 -25.65 -0.05
CA ASP A 202 29.25 -26.11 -0.62
C ASP A 202 30.37 -25.97 0.41
N GLY A 203 30.76 -27.12 0.97
CA GLY A 203 31.92 -27.29 1.83
C GLY A 203 32.62 -28.59 1.46
N LYS A 204 33.23 -28.63 0.27
CA LYS A 204 34.32 -29.57 -0.02
C LYS A 204 35.58 -29.04 0.66
N GLY A 205 36.20 -29.86 1.50
CA GLY A 205 37.49 -29.58 2.11
C GLY A 205 37.94 -30.74 2.97
N GLY A 206 38.29 -31.86 2.35
CA GLY A 206 39.00 -32.94 3.03
C GLY A 206 40.47 -32.57 3.21
N VAL A 207 41.04 -32.86 4.39
CA VAL A 207 42.47 -33.14 4.57
C VAL A 207 42.61 -34.22 5.65
N GLN A 208 43.07 -35.39 5.21
CA GLN A 208 43.64 -36.45 6.03
C GLN A 208 44.92 -35.95 6.72
N ARG A 209 45.14 -36.28 8.00
CA ARG A 209 46.43 -36.78 8.51
C ARG A 209 46.20 -37.67 9.73
N HIS A 210 46.40 -38.97 9.53
CA HIS A 210 46.70 -39.91 10.61
C HIS A 210 48.19 -39.82 10.96
N ARG A 211 48.47 -39.82 12.27
CA ARG A 211 49.66 -40.41 12.87
C ARG A 211 49.18 -41.31 13.99
#